data_AF-A0AAD6YF73-F1
#
_entry.id   AF-A0AAD6YF73-F1
#
_cell.length_a   1.000
_cell.length_b   1.000
_cell.length_c   1.000
_cell.angle_alpha   90.00
_cell.angle_beta   90.00
_cell.angle_gamma   90.00
#
_symmetry.space_group_name_H-M   'P 1'
#
loop_
_entity.id
_entity.type
_entity.pdbx_description
1 polymer ?
#
loop_
_entity_poly.entity_id
_entity_poly.type
_entity_poly.pdbx_seq_one_letter_code
_entity_poly.pdbx_strand_id
1 'polypeptide(L)'
;GGEFRPSFWHVGNFVQGRFPPGVSLSGLLATLMPGAATRTVCKSLGFQSESFHLYRCLNKRENLQILLHTLTHTLGGDSFPDLLQYLASKRKSIIYCVTIKLCWQVYIFL
;
A
#
# COMPACT_ATOMS: atom_id res chain seq x y z
N GLY A 1 4.17 -3.87 8.36
CA GLY A 1 5.44 -4.37 8.92
C GLY A 1 5.35 -4.43 10.43
N GLY A 2 6.26 -5.13 11.12
CA GLY A 2 6.18 -5.38 12.57
C GLY A 2 5.96 -4.14 13.43
N GLU A 3 6.56 -3.02 13.04
CA GLU A 3 6.47 -1.72 13.73
C GLU A 3 5.41 -0.76 13.15
N PHE A 4 4.74 -1.15 12.06
CA PHE A 4 3.76 -0.27 11.41
C PHE A 4 2.44 -0.34 12.15
N ARG A 5 2.15 0.71 12.93
CA ARG A 5 0.93 0.88 13.74
C ARG A 5 0.72 -0.29 14.70
N PRO A 6 1.45 -0.29 15.85
CA PRO A 6 1.39 -1.36 16.85
C PRO A 6 -0.03 -1.71 17.31
N SER A 7 -0.94 -0.74 17.30
CA SER A 7 -2.35 -0.92 17.63
C SER A 7 -3.04 -2.04 16.84
N PHE A 8 -2.62 -2.32 15.59
CA PHE A 8 -3.21 -3.39 14.80
C PHE A 8 -2.94 -4.79 15.35
N TRP A 9 -1.88 -4.98 16.14
CA TRP A 9 -1.60 -6.26 16.79
C TRP A 9 -2.64 -6.63 17.83
N HIS A 10 -3.28 -5.62 18.45
CA HIS A 10 -4.24 -5.84 19.52
C HIS A 10 -5.68 -6.04 19.03
N VAL A 11 -5.95 -5.75 17.75
CA VAL A 11 -7.32 -5.82 17.20
C VAL A 11 -7.90 -7.22 17.29
N GLY A 12 -7.14 -8.26 16.91
CA GLY A 12 -7.63 -9.64 17.00
C GLY A 12 -7.88 -10.08 18.43
N ASN A 13 -6.92 -9.84 19.33
CA ASN A 13 -7.08 -10.16 20.75
C ASN A 13 -8.30 -9.44 21.38
N PHE A 14 -8.51 -8.17 21.03
CA PHE A 14 -9.66 -7.42 21.50
C PHE A 14 -10.97 -8.03 20.98
N VAL A 15 -11.04 -8.35 19.68
CA VAL A 15 -12.26 -8.90 19.08
C VAL A 15 -12.57 -10.29 19.65
N GLN A 16 -11.56 -11.16 19.78
CA GLN A 16 -11.76 -12.50 20.33
C GLN A 16 -12.11 -12.49 21.82
N GLY A 17 -11.58 -11.55 22.60
CA GLY A 17 -11.82 -11.49 24.05
C GLY A 17 -13.12 -10.78 24.45
N ARG A 18 -13.71 -9.95 23.57
CA ARG A 18 -14.86 -9.10 23.90
C ARG A 18 -16.15 -9.46 23.17
N PHE A 19 -16.08 -10.13 22.02
CA PHE A 19 -17.27 -10.45 21.25
C PHE A 19 -17.82 -11.84 21.60
N PRO A 20 -19.15 -12.00 21.69
CA PRO A 20 -19.77 -13.30 21.95
C PRO A 20 -19.47 -14.33 20.85
N PRO A 21 -19.48 -15.64 21.19
CA PRO A 21 -19.43 -16.70 20.19
C PRO A 21 -20.68 -16.61 19.30
N GLY A 22 -20.48 -16.33 18.01
CA GLY A 22 -21.56 -16.17 17.02
C GLY A 22 -21.43 -14.93 16.13
N VAL A 23 -20.57 -13.97 16.49
CA VAL A 23 -20.29 -12.81 15.64
C VAL A 23 -19.28 -13.19 14.54
N SER A 24 -19.67 -13.04 13.28
CA SER A 24 -18.77 -13.23 12.15
C SER A 24 -17.82 -12.04 11.98
N LEU A 25 -16.52 -12.31 11.95
CA LEU A 25 -15.49 -11.32 11.66
C LEU A 25 -15.06 -11.40 10.20
N SER A 26 -14.99 -10.27 9.52
CA SER A 26 -14.49 -10.17 8.14
C SER A 26 -13.39 -9.10 8.05
N GLY A 27 -12.29 -9.43 7.37
CA GLY A 27 -11.17 -8.52 7.13
C GLY A 27 -11.00 -8.25 5.65
N LEU A 28 -10.89 -6.97 5.27
CA LEU A 28 -10.66 -6.56 3.88
C LEU A 28 -9.24 -6.02 3.72
N LEU A 29 -8.46 -6.62 2.82
CA LEU A 29 -7.11 -6.19 2.52
C LEU A 29 -6.89 -6.13 1.01
N ALA A 30 -6.32 -5.02 0.53
CA ALA A 30 -6.08 -4.81 -0.90
C ALA A 30 -4.68 -5.25 -1.36
N THR A 31 -3.67 -5.17 -0.49
CA THR A 31 -2.25 -5.30 -0.87
C THR A 31 -1.54 -6.48 -0.19
N LEU A 32 -2.29 -7.39 0.42
CA LEU A 32 -1.71 -8.49 1.20
C LEU A 32 -1.07 -9.53 0.28
N MET A 33 0.26 -9.71 0.38
CA MET A 33 0.96 -10.73 -0.39
C MET A 33 0.64 -12.16 0.11
N PRO A 34 0.53 -13.16 -0.78
CA PRO A 34 0.43 -14.57 -0.39
C PRO A 34 1.63 -15.01 0.47
N GLY A 35 1.43 -16.06 1.27
CA GLY A 35 2.49 -16.66 2.07
C GLY A 35 2.58 -16.09 3.50
N ALA A 36 3.81 -15.81 3.96
CA ALA A 36 4.08 -15.48 5.36
C ALA A 36 3.29 -14.26 5.85
N ALA A 37 3.22 -13.19 5.05
CA ALA A 37 2.48 -11.98 5.40
C ALA A 37 0.99 -12.26 5.65
N THR A 38 0.36 -13.09 4.80
CA THR A 38 -1.04 -13.49 4.99
C THR A 38 -1.22 -14.27 6.28
N ARG A 39 -0.37 -15.26 6.54
CA ARG A 39 -0.45 -16.07 7.77
C ARG A 39 -0.29 -15.22 9.04
N THR A 40 0.64 -14.27 9.03
CA THR A 40 0.85 -13.37 10.17
C THR A 40 -0.38 -12.53 10.46
N VAL A 41 -1.00 -11.93 9.43
CA VAL A 41 -2.22 -11.11 9.60
C VAL A 41 -3.42 -11.95 10.04
N CYS A 42 -3.62 -13.13 9.43
CA CYS A 42 -4.69 -14.04 9.86
C CYS A 42 -4.52 -14.46 11.32
N LYS A 43 -3.29 -14.83 11.72
CA LYS A 43 -2.98 -15.19 13.11
C LYS A 43 -3.20 -14.01 14.06
N SER A 44 -2.77 -12.80 13.70
CA SER A 44 -2.97 -11.62 14.57
C SER A 44 -4.42 -11.21 14.73
N LEU A 45 -5.27 -11.51 13.73
CA LEU A 45 -6.72 -11.31 13.80
C LEU A 45 -7.44 -12.49 14.46
N GLY A 46 -6.72 -13.56 14.77
CA GLY A 46 -7.27 -14.74 15.41
C GLY A 46 -7.99 -15.72 14.46
N PHE A 47 -7.81 -15.56 13.15
CA PHE A 47 -8.27 -16.51 12.15
C PHE A 47 -7.37 -17.74 12.13
N GLN A 48 -7.89 -18.89 12.57
CA GLN A 48 -7.18 -20.17 12.56
C GLN A 48 -7.37 -20.87 11.22
N SER A 49 -6.35 -21.58 10.72
CA SER A 49 -6.25 -22.09 9.34
C SER A 49 -7.46 -22.89 8.81
N GLU A 50 -8.32 -23.42 9.67
CA GLU A 50 -9.50 -24.21 9.28
C GLU A 50 -10.84 -23.50 9.53
N SER A 51 -10.81 -22.28 10.07
CA SER A 51 -11.99 -21.58 10.59
C SER A 51 -12.47 -20.39 9.75
N PHE A 52 -11.81 -20.10 8.61
CA PHE A 52 -12.15 -18.94 7.79
C PHE A 52 -12.03 -19.21 6.29
N HIS A 53 -12.80 -18.44 5.52
CA HIS A 53 -12.68 -18.40 4.08
C HIS A 53 -11.78 -17.23 3.66
N LEU A 54 -10.78 -17.52 2.83
CA LEU A 54 -9.92 -16.51 2.23
C LEU A 54 -10.27 -16.32 0.75
N TYR A 55 -10.87 -15.18 0.43
CA TYR A 55 -11.08 -14.77 -0.95
C TYR A 55 -9.94 -13.87 -1.41
N ARG A 56 -9.35 -14.18 -2.58
CA ARG A 56 -8.24 -13.42 -3.15
C ARG A 56 -8.55 -13.06 -4.59
N CYS A 57 -8.60 -11.76 -4.86
CA CYS A 57 -8.74 -11.24 -6.21
C CYS A 57 -7.38 -11.17 -6.91
N LEU A 58 -7.41 -11.22 -8.25
CA LEU A 58 -6.24 -10.96 -9.07
C LEU A 58 -5.83 -9.49 -8.98
N ASN A 59 -4.53 -9.24 -8.91
CA ASN A 59 -3.97 -7.87 -8.90
C ASN A 59 -3.75 -7.31 -10.32
N LYS A 60 -4.28 -7.97 -11.36
CA LYS A 60 -4.14 -7.52 -12.75
C LYS A 60 -4.96 -6.23 -12.94
N ARG A 61 -4.33 -5.23 -13.54
CA ARG A 61 -4.98 -3.96 -13.92
C ARG A 61 -4.82 -3.78 -15.42
N GLU A 62 -5.84 -4.18 -16.18
CA GLU A 62 -5.77 -4.17 -17.66
C GLU A 62 -5.72 -2.75 -18.23
N ASN A 63 -6.21 -1.79 -17.48
CA ASN A 63 -6.20 -0.37 -17.80
C ASN A 63 -4.93 0.36 -17.30
N LEU A 64 -3.90 -0.36 -16.85
CA LEU A 64 -2.67 0.21 -16.31
C LEU A 64 -1.47 -0.21 -17.15
N GLN A 65 -0.74 0.78 -17.66
CA GLN A 65 0.54 0.58 -18.33
C GLN A 65 1.67 0.90 -17.35
N ILE A 66 2.58 -0.07 -17.14
CA ILE A 66 3.78 0.12 -16.32
C ILE A 66 4.93 0.47 -17.26
N LEU A 67 5.51 1.65 -17.08
CA LEU A 67 6.67 2.12 -17.83
C LEU A 67 7.85 2.32 -16.88
N LEU A 68 9.01 1.79 -17.23
CA LEU A 68 10.26 1.99 -16.50
C LEU A 68 11.20 2.83 -17.36
N HIS A 69 11.55 4.01 -16.87
CA HIS A 69 12.50 4.91 -17.52
C HIS A 69 13.66 5.18 -16.58
N THR A 70 14.87 5.12 -17.11
CA THR A 70 16.07 5.59 -16.40
C THR A 70 16.07 7.11 -16.43
N LEU A 71 16.23 7.74 -15.26
CA LEU A 71 16.34 9.20 -15.17
C LEU A 71 17.61 9.66 -15.86
N THR A 72 17.50 10.74 -16.63
CA THR A 72 18.64 11.35 -17.33
C THR A 72 19.30 12.41 -16.46
N HIS A 73 18.55 12.99 -15.53
CA HIS A 73 19.01 14.01 -14.60
C HIS A 73 18.96 13.53 -13.15
N THR A 74 19.76 14.15 -12.29
CA THR A 74 19.78 13.82 -10.86
C THR A 74 18.55 14.40 -10.16
N LEU A 75 18.11 13.73 -9.09
CA LEU A 75 17.00 14.19 -8.25
C LEU A 75 17.41 15.28 -7.24
N GLY A 76 18.67 15.73 -7.28
CA GLY A 76 19.22 16.68 -6.30
C GLY A 76 19.30 18.13 -6.78
N GLY A 77 18.98 18.40 -8.05
CA GLY A 77 18.96 19.75 -8.61
C GLY A 77 17.63 20.47 -8.43
N ASP A 78 17.58 21.73 -8.88
CA ASP A 78 16.38 22.57 -8.86
C ASP A 78 15.51 22.41 -10.11
N SER A 79 15.88 21.52 -11.03
CA SER A 79 15.19 21.28 -12.30
C SER A 79 14.89 19.80 -12.51
N PHE A 80 13.65 19.50 -12.94
CA PHE A 80 13.16 18.14 -13.17
C PHE A 80 12.63 17.98 -14.61
N PRO A 81 13.50 18.07 -15.63
CA PRO A 81 13.07 18.05 -17.04
C PRO A 81 12.39 16.73 -17.42
N ASP A 82 12.81 15.61 -16.83
CA ASP A 82 12.23 14.28 -17.08
C ASP A 82 10.74 14.18 -16.70
N LEU A 83 10.24 15.08 -15.84
CA LEU A 83 8.82 15.16 -15.47
C LEU A 83 7.98 15.93 -16.49
N LEU A 84 8.57 16.86 -17.23
CA LEU A 84 7.85 17.76 -18.14
C LEU A 84 7.09 17.01 -19.23
N GLN A 85 7.67 15.91 -19.74
CA GLN A 85 7.01 15.07 -20.76
C GLN A 85 5.67 14.50 -20.27
N TYR A 86 5.54 14.21 -18.97
CA TYR A 86 4.32 13.64 -18.39
C TYR A 86 3.28 14.73 -18.12
N LEU A 87 3.73 15.92 -17.75
CA LEU A 87 2.88 17.08 -17.42
C LEU A 87 2.29 17.73 -18.67
N ALA A 88 3.02 17.72 -19.79
CA ALA A 88 2.55 18.21 -21.08
C ALA A 88 1.23 17.55 -21.51
N SER A 89 0.94 16.34 -21.01
CA SER A 89 -0.29 15.61 -21.32
C SER A 89 -1.57 16.18 -20.67
N LYS A 90 -1.47 17.19 -19.79
CA LYS A 90 -2.61 17.83 -19.07
C LYS A 90 -3.52 16.85 -18.31
N ARG A 91 -2.99 15.68 -17.94
CA ARG A 91 -3.71 14.67 -17.16
C ARG A 91 -3.46 14.85 -15.67
N LYS A 92 -4.48 14.53 -14.86
CA LYS A 92 -4.33 14.48 -13.40
C LYS A 92 -3.26 13.44 -13.07
N SER A 93 -2.20 13.89 -12.43
CA SER A 93 -1.00 13.09 -12.15
C SER A 93 -0.69 13.13 -10.67
N ILE A 94 -0.23 12.00 -10.12
CA ILE A 94 0.27 11.90 -8.74
C ILE A 94 1.75 11.56 -8.84
N ILE A 95 2.59 12.38 -8.21
CA ILE A 95 4.04 12.19 -8.16
C ILE A 95 4.39 11.79 -6.73
N TYR A 96 4.92 10.58 -6.58
CA TYR A 96 5.40 10.09 -5.28
C TYR A 96 6.88 10.44 -5.11
N CYS A 97 7.20 11.18 -4.05
CA CYS A 97 8.57 11.52 -3.69
C CYS A 97 8.99 10.78 -2.41
N VAL A 98 10.28 10.42 -2.32
CA VAL A 98 10.82 9.68 -1.16
C VAL A 98 10.86 10.53 0.10
N THR A 99 11.13 11.83 -0.04
CA THR A 99 11.23 12.77 1.10
C THR A 99 10.33 13.97 0.91
N ILE A 100 9.92 14.58 2.02
CA ILE A 100 9.15 15.83 2.04
C ILE A 100 9.96 16.96 1.37
N LYS A 101 11.28 16.99 1.59
CA LYS A 101 12.17 17.97 0.94
C LYS A 101 12.10 17.88 -0.59
N LEU A 102 12.22 16.67 -1.15
CA LEU A 102 12.13 16.47 -2.59
C LEU A 102 10.74 16.85 -3.12
N CYS A 103 9.67 16.54 -2.39
CA CYS A 103 8.32 16.95 -2.75
C CYS A 103 8.19 18.47 -2.88
N TRP A 104 8.77 19.23 -1.95
CA TRP A 104 8.80 20.69 -2.01
C TRP A 104 9.61 21.23 -3.20
N GLN A 105 10.77 20.63 -3.50
CA GLN A 105 11.58 21.03 -4.66
C GLN A 105 10.83 20.80 -5.97
N VAL A 106 10.19 19.64 -6.11
CA VAL A 106 9.35 19.35 -7.28
C VAL A 106 8.19 20.33 -7.35
N TYR A 107 7.50 20.63 -6.23
CA TYR A 107 6.40 21.58 -6.20
C TYR A 107 6.80 23.00 -6.65
N ILE A 108 7.98 23.48 -6.24
CA ILE A 108 8.48 24.81 -6.64
C ILE A 108 8.83 24.86 -8.14
N PHE A 109 9.30 23.73 -8.69
CA PHE A 109 9.64 23.63 -10.10
C PHE A 109 8.40 23.58 -11.02
N LEU A 110 7.30 22.99 -10.55
CA LEU A 110 6.04 22.84 -11.30
C LEU A 110 5.21 24.12 -11.36
#